data_AF-A0A7C4MN61-F1
#
_entry.id   AF-A0A7C4MN61-F1
#
_cell.length_a   1.000
_cell.length_b   1.000
_cell.length_c   1.000
_cell.angle_alpha   90.00
_cell.angle_beta   90.00
_cell.angle_gamma   90.00
#
_symmetry.space_group_name_H-M   'P 1'
#
loop_
_entity.id
_entity.type
_entity.pdbx_description
1 polymer ?
#
loop_
_entity_poly.entity_id
_entity_poly.type
_entity_poly.pdbx_seq_one_letter_code
_entity_poly.pdbx_strand_id
1 'polypeptide(L)' 'MAEPVSIGSLIDRFMRDCRREPPTLLARICECWPQIVGEEAALEAKPSAIKGGLLLVH' A
#
# COMPACT_ATOMS: atom_id res chain seq x y z
N MET A 1 -11.41 18.17 20.87
CA MET A 1 -10.02 17.95 20.45
C MET A 1 -10.07 17.14 19.16
N ALA A 2 -9.27 17.46 18.14
CA ALA A 2 -9.27 16.67 16.91
C ALA A 2 -8.56 15.33 17.17
N GLU A 3 -9.16 14.22 16.76
CA GLU A 3 -8.53 12.91 16.82
C GLU A 3 -7.41 12.80 15.76
N PRO A 4 -6.29 12.13 16.07
CA PRO A 4 -5.25 11.89 15.08
C PRO A 4 -5.78 11.00 13.96
N VAL A 5 -5.62 11.47 12.72
CA VAL A 5 -6.09 10.78 11.51
C VAL A 5 -4.89 10.17 10.79
N SER A 6 -5.02 8.94 10.30
CA SER A 6 -3.95 8.33 9.50
C SER A 6 -3.76 9.08 8.18
N ILE A 7 -2.52 9.26 7.75
CA ILE A 7 -2.20 9.90 6.48
C ILE A 7 -2.81 9.13 5.29
N GLY A 8 -2.91 7.79 5.40
CA GLY A 8 -3.57 6.95 4.41
C GLY A 8 -5.03 7.34 4.21
N SER A 9 -5.78 7.52 5.30
CA SER A 9 -7.19 7.92 5.25
C SER A 9 -7.39 9.30 4.61
N LEU A 10 -6.45 10.22 4.79
CA LEU A 10 -6.49 11.54 4.15
C LEU A 10 -6.26 11.44 2.64
N ILE A 11 -5.30 10.63 2.20
CA ILE A 11 -5.00 10.39 0.79
C ILE A 11 -6.20 9.71 0.10
N ASP A 12 -6.78 8.69 0.73
CA ASP A 12 -7.94 7.98 0.18
C ASP A 12 -9.17 8.88 0.06
N ARG A 13 -9.34 9.83 1.01
CA ARG A 13 -10.39 10.85 0.93
C ARG A 13 -10.15 11.80 -0.24
N PHE A 14 -8.93 12.35 -0.37
CA PHE A 14 -8.57 13.25 -1.46
C PHE A 14 -8.77 12.59 -2.84
N MET A 15 -8.33 11.33 -3.00
CA MET A 15 -8.53 10.54 -4.22
C MET A 15 -10.02 10.41 -4.60
N ARG A 16 -10.87 10.08 -3.61
CA ARG A 16 -12.32 10.01 -3.81
C ARG A 16 -12.94 11.35 -4.21
N ASP A 17 -12.52 12.44 -3.56
CA ASP A 17 -12.98 13.80 -3.90
C ASP A 17 -12.59 14.17 -5.35
N CYS A 18 -11.45 13.66 -5.84
CA CYS A 18 -11.01 13.76 -7.23
C CYS A 18 -11.64 12.74 -8.19
N ARG A 19 -12.63 11.93 -7.76
CA ARG A 19 -13.23 10.82 -8.52
C ARG A 19 -12.23 9.80 -9.06
N ARG A 20 -11.13 9.58 -8.33
CA ARG A 20 -10.15 8.53 -8.61
C ARG A 20 -10.34 7.39 -7.61
N GLU A 21 -10.28 6.15 -8.09
CA GLU A 21 -10.21 5.00 -7.20
C GLU A 21 -8.84 4.99 -6.50
N PRO A 22 -8.79 4.99 -5.16
CA PRO A 22 -7.53 4.82 -4.46
C PRO A 22 -6.93 3.45 -4.78
N PRO A 23 -5.61 3.34 -5.05
CA PRO A 23 -4.98 2.05 -5.22
C PRO A 23 -5.17 1.21 -3.96
N THR A 24 -5.42 -0.09 -4.15
CA THR A 24 -5.56 -1.02 -3.03
C THR A 24 -4.29 -0.99 -2.18
N LEU A 25 -4.38 -1.34 -0.90
CA LEU A 25 -3.21 -1.45 -0.03
C LEU A 25 -2.13 -2.36 -0.66
N LEU A 26 -2.54 -3.45 -1.30
CA LEU A 26 -1.64 -4.34 -2.03
C LEU A 26 -0.95 -3.62 -3.19
N ALA A 27 -1.68 -2.87 -4.01
CA ALA A 27 -1.09 -2.12 -5.13
C ALA A 27 -0.06 -1.10 -4.64
N ARG A 28 -0.36 -0.38 -3.55
CA ARG A 28 0.58 0.56 -2.91
C ARG A 28 1.84 -0.16 -2.42
N ILE A 29 1.69 -1.33 -1.81
CA ILE A 29 2.82 -2.15 -1.38
C ILE A 29 3.65 -2.59 -2.59
N CYS A 30 3.02 -3.02 -3.68
CA CYS A 30 3.73 -3.39 -4.90
C CYS A 30 4.54 -2.23 -5.48
N GLU A 31 3.99 -1.01 -5.48
CA GLU A 31 4.69 0.19 -5.96
C GLU A 31 5.91 0.55 -5.11
N CYS A 32 5.83 0.37 -3.79
CA CYS A 32 6.92 0.70 -2.87
C CYS A 32 7.81 -0.49 -2.48
N TRP A 33 7.58 -1.67 -3.06
CA TRP A 33 8.23 -2.90 -2.66
C TRP A 33 9.77 -2.85 -2.79
N PRO A 34 10.35 -2.41 -3.94
CA PRO A 34 11.80 -2.32 -4.08
C PRO A 34 12.46 -1.39 -3.05
N GLN A 35 11.77 -0.33 -2.62
CA GLN A 35 12.26 0.61 -1.62
C GLN A 35 12.24 0.02 -0.20
N ILE A 36 11.40 -1.00 0.06
CA ILE A 36 11.28 -1.65 1.36
C ILE A 36 12.29 -2.80 1.49
N VAL A 37 12.38 -3.68 0.49
CA VAL A 37 13.18 -4.91 0.58
C VAL A 37 14.52 -4.82 -0.16
N GLY A 38 14.75 -3.77 -0.94
CA GLY A 38 15.91 -3.65 -1.84
C GLY A 38 15.66 -4.28 -3.21
N GLU A 39 16.37 -3.80 -4.23
CA GLU A 39 16.14 -4.22 -5.62
C GLU A 39 16.37 -5.72 -5.84
N GLU A 40 17.43 -6.29 -5.27
CA GLU A 40 17.73 -7.72 -5.42
C GLU A 40 16.63 -8.62 -4.83
N ALA A 41 16.14 -8.29 -3.63
CA ALA A 41 15.05 -9.03 -3.02
C ALA A 41 13.72 -8.83 -3.76
N ALA A 42 13.49 -7.67 -4.36
CA ALA A 42 12.29 -7.38 -5.13
C ALA A 42 12.23 -8.10 -6.49
N LEU A 43 13.36 -8.57 -7.02
CA LEU A 43 13.40 -9.42 -8.20
C LEU A 43 12.92 -10.85 -7.89
N GLU A 44 13.30 -11.36 -6.73
CA GLU A 44 13.04 -12.75 -6.30
C GLU A 44 11.73 -12.91 -5.53
N ALA A 45 11.21 -11.83 -4.93
CA ALA A 45 10.03 -11.88 -4.07
C ALA A 45 9.04 -10.77 -4.46
N LYS A 46 7.78 -11.11 -4.73
CA LYS A 46 6.72 -10.15 -5.08
C LYS A 46 5.50 -10.26 -4.17
N PRO A 47 4.95 -9.14 -3.69
CA PRO A 47 3.68 -9.13 -2.96
C PRO A 47 2.55 -9.68 -3.83
N SER A 48 1.73 -10.56 -3.26
CA SER A 48 0.65 -11.25 -3.99
C SER A 48 -0.73 -11.03 -3.37
N ALA A 49 -0.81 -10.97 -2.04
CA ALA A 49 -2.05 -10.86 -1.30
C ALA A 49 -1.81 -10.40 0.14
N ILE A 50 -2.87 -9.93 0.78
CA ILE A 50 -2.92 -9.67 2.23
C ILE A 50 -4.00 -10.57 2.82
N LYS A 51 -3.63 -11.42 3.78
CA LYS A 51 -4.56 -12.37 4.42
C LYS A 51 -4.35 -12.36 5.93
N GLY A 52 -5.39 -12.02 6.68
CA GLY A 52 -5.33 -11.99 8.15
C GLY A 52 -4.28 -11.00 8.69
N GLY A 53 -4.03 -9.89 8.00
CA GLY A 53 -3.00 -8.92 8.37
C GLY A 53 -1.57 -9.27 7.96
N LEU A 54 -1.36 -10.43 7.31
CA LEU A 54 -0.07 -10.86 6.80
C LEU A 54 0.05 -10.56 5.30
N LEU A 55 1.22 -10.09 4.87
CA LEU A 55 1.58 -9.96 3.46
C LEU A 55 2.11 -11.30 2.95
N LEU A 56 1.48 -11.84 1.91
CA LEU A 56 1.95 -13.03 1.22
C LEU A 56 2.86 -12.62 0.05
N VAL A 57 4.05 -13.23 0.00
CA VAL A 57 5.10 -12.94 -0.98
C VAL A 57 5.47 -14.23 -1.70
N HIS A 58 5.63 -14.17 -3.02
CA HIS A 58 6.05 -15.29 -3.88
C HIS A 58 7.37 -15.01 -4.54
#